data_AF-A0AAV9DVZ2-F1
#
_entry.id   AF-A0AAV9DVZ2-F1
#
_cell.length_a   1.000
_cell.length_b   1.000
_cell.length_c   1.000
_cell.angle_alpha   90.00
_cell.angle_beta   90.00
_cell.angle_gamma   90.00
#
_symmetry.space_group_name_H-M   'P 1'
#
loop_
_entity.id
_entity.type
_entity.pdbx_description
1 polymer ?
#
loop_
_entity_poly.entity_id
_entity_poly.type
_entity_poly.pdbx_seq_one_letter_code
_entity_poly.pdbx_strand_id
1 'polypeptide(L)'
;MAEKLGPEGLMGELCNGFDLLSDPVKGLITFQSLKRNSGLLGLEGMGDDELLSMLREGDIDGDGALDQMEFCVLMLRLSPELMEESRRLVEMEIMKELESSMQQ
;
A
#
# COMPACT_ATOMS: atom_id res chain seq x y z
N MET A 1 3.26 3.98 -14.32
CA MET A 1 4.63 3.47 -14.61
C MET A 1 4.74 1.95 -14.35
N ALA A 2 3.63 1.29 -14.00
CA ALA A 2 3.53 -0.17 -13.81
C ALA A 2 3.64 -1.06 -15.07
N GLU A 3 3.51 -0.55 -16.30
CA GLU A 3 3.60 -1.41 -17.50
C GLU A 3 5.02 -1.88 -17.86
N LYS A 4 6.07 -1.37 -17.17
CA LYS A 4 7.48 -1.62 -17.54
C LYS A 4 8.23 -2.62 -16.66
N LEU A 5 7.68 -3.01 -15.52
CA LEU A 5 8.28 -3.99 -14.61
C LEU A 5 7.35 -5.21 -14.62
N GLY A 6 7.76 -6.27 -15.29
CA GLY A 6 7.02 -7.54 -15.23
C GLY A 6 6.84 -8.02 -13.78
N PRO A 7 6.04 -9.07 -13.56
CA PRO A 7 5.78 -9.61 -12.22
C PRO A 7 7.06 -9.93 -11.43
N GLU A 8 8.13 -10.29 -12.13
CA GLU A 8 9.46 -10.56 -11.56
C GLU A 8 10.16 -9.28 -11.06
N GLY A 9 10.01 -8.16 -11.76
CA GLY A 9 10.55 -6.86 -11.35
C GLY A 9 9.80 -6.28 -10.16
N LEU A 10 8.47 -6.42 -10.15
CA LEU A 10 7.64 -6.02 -9.02
C LEU A 10 8.00 -6.82 -7.75
N MET A 11 8.12 -8.14 -7.87
CA MET A 11 8.50 -8.99 -6.74
C MET A 11 9.89 -8.63 -6.19
N GLY A 12 10.85 -8.30 -7.07
CA GLY A 12 12.18 -7.86 -6.67
C GLY A 12 12.17 -6.55 -5.89
N GLU A 13 11.38 -5.57 -6.33
CA GLU A 13 11.22 -4.29 -5.62
C GLU A 13 10.51 -4.46 -4.28
N LEU A 14 9.50 -5.35 -4.22
CA LEU A 14 8.81 -5.69 -2.97
C LEU A 14 9.75 -6.36 -1.97
N CYS A 15 10.59 -7.29 -2.41
CA CYS A 15 11.61 -7.90 -1.57
C CYS A 15 12.64 -6.88 -1.07
N ASN A 16 13.12 -5.98 -1.93
CA ASN A 16 14.03 -4.91 -1.52
C ASN A 16 13.36 -3.97 -0.50
N GLY A 17 12.10 -3.61 -0.72
CA GLY A 17 11.32 -2.81 0.21
C GLY A 17 11.09 -3.53 1.54
N PHE A 18 10.81 -4.83 1.51
CA PHE A 18 10.67 -5.65 2.71
C PHE A 18 11.95 -5.66 3.53
N ASP A 19 13.10 -5.94 2.90
CA ASP A 19 14.40 -5.97 3.59
C ASP A 19 14.70 -4.62 4.26
N LEU A 20 14.40 -3.51 3.58
CA LEU A 20 14.57 -2.15 4.12
C LEU A 20 13.65 -1.84 5.31
N LEU A 21 12.44 -2.41 5.35
CA LEU A 21 11.45 -2.17 6.40
C LEU A 21 11.54 -3.18 7.53
N SER A 22 12.07 -4.36 7.26
CA SER A 22 12.14 -5.47 8.21
C SER A 22 13.04 -5.15 9.40
N ASP A 23 12.69 -5.72 10.54
CA ASP A 23 13.55 -5.66 11.71
C ASP A 23 14.72 -6.64 11.53
N PRO A 24 15.99 -6.21 11.64
CA PRO A 24 17.16 -7.08 11.38
C PRO A 24 17.32 -8.21 12.41
N VAL A 25 16.63 -8.13 13.56
CA VAL A 25 16.69 -9.15 14.62
C VAL A 25 15.56 -10.17 14.46
N LYS A 26 14.36 -9.72 14.07
CA LYS A 26 13.21 -10.62 13.86
C LYS A 26 13.07 -11.16 12.45
N GLY A 27 13.57 -10.43 11.45
CA GLY A 27 13.34 -10.71 10.03
C GLY A 27 11.90 -10.44 9.57
N LEU A 28 11.14 -9.65 10.33
CA LEU A 28 9.73 -9.32 10.09
C LEU A 28 9.50 -7.81 10.20
N ILE A 29 8.50 -7.30 9.49
CA ILE A 29 8.12 -5.88 9.60
C ILE A 29 7.22 -5.72 10.81
N THR A 30 7.78 -5.24 11.91
CA THR A 30 7.00 -4.89 13.10
C THR A 30 6.48 -3.46 13.00
N PHE A 31 5.46 -3.12 13.78
CA PHE A 31 4.97 -1.73 13.89
C PHE A 31 6.08 -0.72 14.16
N GLN A 32 7.05 -1.05 15.02
CA GLN A 32 8.17 -0.15 15.31
C GLN A 32 9.11 0.00 14.12
N SER A 33 9.42 -1.10 13.42
CA SER A 33 10.29 -1.07 12.24
C SER A 33 9.61 -0.33 11.09
N LEU A 34 8.33 -0.60 10.85
CA LEU A 34 7.50 0.10 9.88
C LEU A 34 7.46 1.59 10.17
N LYS A 35 7.19 2.01 11.42
CA LYS A 35 7.17 3.43 11.81
C LYS A 35 8.52 4.14 11.65
N ARG A 36 9.62 3.43 11.94
CA ARG A 36 10.97 3.99 11.82
C ARG A 36 11.37 4.14 10.35
N ASN A 37 11.01 3.16 9.53
CA ASN A 37 11.45 3.02 8.15
C ASN A 37 10.40 3.54 7.14
N SER A 38 9.20 3.95 7.59
CA SER A 38 8.13 4.49 6.74
C SER A 38 8.57 5.70 5.91
N GLY A 39 9.47 6.52 6.46
CA GLY A 39 10.09 7.64 5.72
C GLY A 39 10.89 7.19 4.50
N LEU A 40 11.44 5.97 4.48
CA LEU A 40 12.19 5.43 3.33
C LEU A 40 11.29 5.03 2.16
N LEU A 41 10.03 4.66 2.45
CA LEU A 41 9.01 4.36 1.43
C LEU A 41 8.28 5.62 0.93
N GLY A 42 8.59 6.80 1.46
CA GLY A 42 7.82 8.01 1.17
C GLY A 42 6.45 8.03 1.85
N LEU A 43 6.21 7.17 2.85
CA LEU A 43 5.03 7.21 3.72
C LEU A 43 5.22 8.22 4.88
N GLU A 44 6.09 9.20 4.69
CA GLU A 44 6.36 10.26 5.66
C GLU A 44 5.10 11.11 5.84
N GLY A 45 4.42 10.96 6.99
CA GLY A 45 3.17 11.65 7.30
C GLY A 45 2.02 10.73 7.69
N MET A 46 2.14 9.40 7.51
CA MET A 46 1.15 8.47 8.05
C MET A 46 1.19 8.47 9.58
N GLY A 47 0.02 8.64 10.19
CA GLY A 47 -0.15 8.59 11.64
C GLY A 47 0.03 7.18 12.19
N ASP A 48 0.33 7.09 13.49
CA ASP A 48 0.49 5.81 14.18
C ASP A 48 -0.73 4.90 14.00
N ASP A 49 -1.95 5.45 14.06
CA ASP A 49 -3.19 4.70 13.83
C ASP A 49 -3.31 4.12 12.42
N GLU A 50 -2.82 4.85 11.40
CA GLU A 50 -2.90 4.46 10.00
C GLU A 50 -1.91 3.33 9.69
N LEU A 51 -0.68 3.46 10.18
CA LEU A 51 0.34 2.41 10.12
C LEU A 51 -0.11 1.14 10.87
N LEU A 52 -0.77 1.32 12.01
CA LEU A 52 -1.27 0.20 12.81
C LEU A 52 -2.46 -0.49 12.13
N SER A 53 -3.31 0.27 11.43
CA SER A 53 -4.38 -0.28 10.60
C SER A 53 -3.83 -1.07 9.41
N MET A 54 -2.81 -0.54 8.71
CA MET A 54 -2.16 -1.26 7.61
C MET A 54 -1.52 -2.56 8.08
N LEU A 55 -0.83 -2.51 9.22
CA LEU A 55 -0.22 -3.70 9.81
C LEU A 55 -1.29 -4.75 10.13
N ARG A 56 -2.36 -4.37 10.83
CA ARG A 56 -3.48 -5.30 11.14
C ARG A 56 -4.23 -5.81 9.90
N GLU A 57 -4.24 -5.06 8.81
CA GLU A 57 -4.89 -5.48 7.57
C GLU A 57 -4.05 -6.51 6.79
N GLY A 58 -2.73 -6.42 6.89
CA GLY A 58 -1.80 -7.35 6.25
C GLY A 58 -1.43 -8.55 7.11
N ASP A 59 -1.54 -8.42 8.43
CA ASP A 59 -1.25 -9.45 9.42
C ASP A 59 -2.38 -10.50 9.39
N ILE A 60 -2.14 -11.59 8.66
CA ILE A 60 -3.11 -12.68 8.44
C ILE A 60 -3.05 -13.67 9.59
N ASP A 61 -1.86 -13.90 10.15
CA ASP A 61 -1.64 -14.84 11.24
C ASP A 61 -1.90 -14.23 12.64
N GLY A 62 -1.94 -12.91 12.74
CA GLY A 62 -2.22 -12.15 13.94
C GLY A 62 -1.02 -12.04 14.89
N ASP A 63 0.22 -12.20 14.41
CA ASP A 63 1.43 -12.16 15.24
C ASP A 63 1.88 -10.73 15.60
N GLY A 64 1.25 -9.71 15.00
CA GLY A 64 1.56 -8.31 15.20
C GLY A 64 2.80 -7.83 14.42
N ALA A 65 3.20 -8.56 13.40
CA ALA A 65 4.20 -8.22 12.41
C ALA A 65 3.69 -8.60 11.01
N LEU A 66 4.46 -8.26 9.98
CA LEU A 66 4.22 -8.73 8.62
C LEU A 66 5.42 -9.55 8.18
N ASP A 67 5.15 -10.76 7.70
CA ASP A 67 6.11 -11.56 6.97
C ASP A 67 6.29 -11.08 5.53
N GLN A 68 7.27 -11.64 4.82
CA GLN A 68 7.55 -11.27 3.44
C GLN A 68 6.34 -11.52 2.53
N MET A 69 5.61 -12.62 2.76
CA MET A 69 4.42 -12.98 1.99
C MET A 69 3.25 -12.03 2.29
N GLU A 70 2.95 -11.78 3.57
CA GLU A 70 1.95 -10.82 4.01
C GLU A 70 2.21 -9.41 3.51
N PHE A 71 3.46 -8.94 3.61
CA PHE A 71 3.85 -7.64 3.07
C PHE A 71 3.68 -7.57 1.54
N CYS A 72 4.08 -8.61 0.81
CA CYS A 72 3.86 -8.68 -0.64
C CYS A 72 2.36 -8.62 -0.98
N VAL A 73 1.55 -9.39 -0.28
CA VAL A 73 0.09 -9.42 -0.48
C VAL A 73 -0.53 -8.06 -0.12
N LEU A 74 -0.12 -7.45 0.99
CA LEU A 74 -0.56 -6.14 1.43
C LEU A 74 -0.18 -5.09 0.39
N MET A 75 1.08 -5.03 -0.06
CA MET A 75 1.53 -4.08 -1.09
C MET A 75 0.84 -4.33 -2.44
N LEU A 76 0.58 -5.57 -2.82
CA LEU A 76 -0.22 -5.88 -4.01
C LEU A 76 -1.66 -5.39 -3.87
N ARG A 77 -2.25 -5.45 -2.66
CA ARG A 77 -3.59 -4.94 -2.37
C ARG A 77 -3.64 -3.42 -2.26
N LEU A 78 -2.57 -2.82 -1.73
CA LEU A 78 -2.42 -1.38 -1.51
C LEU A 78 -1.88 -0.64 -2.71
N SER A 79 -1.24 -1.32 -3.68
CA SER A 79 -0.69 -0.72 -4.91
C SER A 79 -1.79 0.09 -5.61
N PRO A 80 -1.79 1.44 -5.46
CA PRO A 80 -2.98 2.26 -5.65
C PRO A 80 -2.95 3.07 -6.96
N GLU A 81 -2.16 2.68 -7.97
CA GLU A 81 -2.51 3.04 -9.36
C GLU A 81 -3.92 2.49 -9.72
N LEU A 82 -4.51 1.56 -8.94
CA LEU A 82 -5.86 1.01 -9.15
C LEU A 82 -6.94 1.51 -8.17
N MET A 83 -6.60 2.03 -6.97
CA MET A 83 -7.59 2.59 -6.01
C MET A 83 -7.82 4.10 -6.17
N GLU A 84 -6.82 4.88 -6.60
CA GLU A 84 -6.97 6.32 -6.80
C GLU A 84 -7.58 6.65 -8.19
N GLU A 85 -7.21 5.89 -9.24
CA GLU A 85 -7.82 5.98 -10.58
C GLU A 85 -9.31 5.59 -10.56
N SER A 86 -9.66 4.51 -9.86
CA SER A 86 -11.06 4.05 -9.77
C SER A 86 -11.94 5.01 -8.95
N ARG A 87 -11.41 5.67 -7.92
CA ARG A 87 -12.11 6.72 -7.18
C ARG A 87 -12.34 7.96 -8.06
N ARG A 88 -11.34 8.35 -8.87
CA ARG A 88 -11.43 9.50 -9.79
C ARG A 88 -12.41 9.29 -10.95
N LEU A 89 -12.46 8.10 -11.55
CA LEU A 89 -13.37 7.81 -12.67
C LEU A 89 -14.84 7.79 -12.23
N VAL A 90 -15.14 7.27 -11.03
CA VAL A 90 -16.49 7.27 -10.47
C VAL A 90 -16.95 8.69 -10.14
N GLU A 91 -16.07 9.52 -9.59
CA GLU A 91 -16.38 10.94 -9.31
C GLU A 91 -16.61 11.78 -10.58
N MET A 92 -15.90 11.48 -11.68
CA MET A 92 -16.06 12.20 -12.96
C MET A 92 -17.38 11.87 -13.69
N GLU A 93 -17.80 10.61 -13.74
CA GLU A 93 -19.04 10.23 -14.46
C GLU A 93 -20.29 10.77 -13.75
N ILE A 94 -20.30 10.74 -12.41
CA ILE A 94 -21.41 11.29 -11.61
C ILE A 94 -21.56 12.80 -11.84
N MET A 95 -20.47 13.55 -11.95
CA MET A 95 -20.53 14.99 -12.23
C MET A 95 -21.03 15.31 -13.65
N LYS A 96 -20.61 14.53 -14.65
CA LYS A 96 -20.99 14.73 -16.05
C LYS A 96 -22.48 14.49 -16.29
N GLU A 97 -23.07 13.50 -15.62
CA GLU A 97 -24.49 13.18 -15.73
C GLU A 97 -25.38 14.24 -15.04
N LEU A 98 -24.87 14.86 -13.97
CA LEU A 98 -25.54 15.96 -13.28
C LEU A 98 -25.53 17.25 -14.12
N GLU A 99 -24.42 17.60 -14.75
CA GLU A 99 -24.35 18.77 -15.66
C GLU A 99 -25.25 18.61 -16.89
N SER A 100 -25.32 17.40 -17.45
CA SER A 100 -26.18 17.13 -18.61
C SER A 100 -27.68 17.20 -18.27
N SER A 101 -28.07 16.83 -17.04
CA SER A 101 -29.45 17.00 -16.54
C SER A 101 -29.81 18.44 -16.20
N MET A 102 -28.83 19.30 -15.89
CA MET A 102 -29.06 20.72 -15.58
C MET A 102 -29.12 21.61 -16.84
N GLN A 103 -28.77 21.07 -18.01
CA GLN A 103 -28.79 21.77 -19.30
C GLN A 103 -29.92 21.35 -20.26
N GLN A 104 -30.85 20.48 -19.84
CA GLN A 104 -32.10 20.18 -20.56
C GLN A 104 -33.33 20.85 -19.93
#